data_AF-A0A1Z3U785-F1
#
_entry.id   AF-A0A1Z3U785-F1
#
_cell.length_a   1.000
_cell.length_b   1.000
_cell.length_c   1.000
_cell.angle_alpha   90.00
_cell.angle_beta   90.00
_cell.angle_gamma   90.00
#
_symmetry.space_group_name_H-M   'P 1'
#
loop_
_entity.id
_entity.type
_entity.pdbx_description
1 polymer ?
#
loop_
_entity_poly.entity_id
_entity_poly.type
_entity_poly.pdbx_seq_one_letter_code
_entity_poly.pdbx_strand_id
1 'polypeptide(L)'
;MQPKHPAWEPTEPEWVNLAPGVRWLLRRPDGADKMIVASDVSQAMSRIYQGRAELEALGLEPEMQNADHVLSLDQIVGYSSLLTANRYAQRCLVDWEGMDHPKTGEKIDFTDPSAVHDALVFGAPETHAPLLTPFLAWIDQPKRPMGAETVRLRALAKDHWTGGAERCRTCADESDPCAKGGSIEGQICPRLANTPQTPEGTAAWEIASSTAGMWDRAGMAGTVTGFHYREALLVFETNYVGGGSQLDFGAAFAAFRAIEAGRLEAEAEQAKSDAPAES
;
A
#
# COMPACT_ATOMS: atom_id res chain seq x y z
N MET A 1 0.09 32.99 3.72
CA MET A 1 0.64 31.93 2.86
C MET A 1 1.35 30.94 3.77
N GLN A 2 0.86 29.70 3.86
CA GLN A 2 1.64 28.65 4.53
C GLN A 2 2.91 28.38 3.70
N PRO A 3 4.08 28.17 4.32
CA PRO A 3 5.28 27.82 3.58
C PRO A 3 5.05 26.50 2.85
N LYS A 4 5.35 26.46 1.54
CA LYS A 4 5.40 25.20 0.80
C LYS A 4 6.51 24.35 1.41
N HIS A 5 6.16 23.18 1.93
CA HIS A 5 7.12 22.22 2.46
C HIS A 5 7.95 21.64 1.30
N PRO A 6 9.28 21.42 1.45
CA PRO A 6 10.16 20.90 0.38
C PRO A 6 9.70 19.58 -0.25
N ALA A 7 8.87 18.82 0.45
CA ALA A 7 8.27 17.57 -0.03
C ALA A 7 7.15 17.77 -1.08
N TRP A 8 6.83 19.01 -1.46
CA TRP A 8 5.76 19.37 -2.40
C TRP A 8 6.28 19.97 -3.72
N GLU A 9 7.59 19.95 -3.93
CA GLU A 9 8.18 20.15 -5.24
C GLU A 9 8.12 18.83 -6.02
N PRO A 10 7.94 18.85 -7.36
CA PRO A 10 8.04 17.64 -8.17
C PRO A 10 9.39 17.00 -7.85
N THR A 11 9.38 15.80 -7.25
CA THR A 11 10.62 15.08 -6.98
C THR A 11 11.31 14.84 -8.30
N GLU A 12 12.49 15.45 -8.47
CA GLU A 12 13.36 15.15 -9.59
C GLU A 12 13.59 13.64 -9.67
N PRO A 13 13.78 13.08 -10.87
CA PRO A 13 14.10 11.67 -11.01
C PRO A 13 15.29 11.29 -10.13
N GLU A 14 15.16 10.19 -9.38
CA GLU A 14 16.19 9.71 -8.47
C GLU A 14 16.78 8.40 -8.97
N TRP A 15 18.09 8.21 -8.77
CA TRP A 15 18.74 6.94 -9.07
C TRP A 15 18.41 5.92 -7.97
N VAL A 16 17.70 4.86 -8.34
CA VAL A 16 17.28 3.78 -7.46
C VAL A 16 18.13 2.56 -7.72
N ASN A 17 18.81 2.06 -6.68
CA ASN A 17 19.55 0.81 -6.75
C ASN A 17 18.57 -0.37 -6.64
N LEU A 18 18.40 -1.11 -7.72
CA LEU A 18 17.49 -2.27 -7.74
C LEU A 18 18.25 -3.59 -7.52
N ALA A 19 19.51 -3.66 -7.97
CA ALA A 19 20.41 -4.78 -7.73
C ALA A 19 21.88 -4.29 -7.73
N PRO A 20 22.86 -5.10 -7.26
CA PRO A 20 24.27 -4.74 -7.37
C PRO A 20 24.66 -4.41 -8.81
N GLY A 21 25.17 -3.19 -9.04
CA GLY A 21 25.57 -2.72 -10.37
C GLY A 21 24.42 -2.29 -11.27
N VAL A 22 23.16 -2.35 -10.82
CA VAL A 22 21.97 -2.01 -11.62
C VAL A 22 21.20 -0.89 -10.95
N ARG A 23 21.06 0.24 -11.66
CA ARG A 23 20.37 1.42 -11.15
C ARG A 23 19.43 1.99 -12.19
N TRP A 24 18.24 2.38 -11.77
CA TRP A 24 17.24 3.00 -12.65
C TRP A 24 17.02 4.44 -12.20
N LEU A 25 17.01 5.38 -13.15
CA LEU A 25 16.62 6.76 -12.91
C LEU A 25 15.11 6.84 -13.00
N LEU A 26 14.46 7.03 -11.86
CA LEU A 26 13.02 6.92 -11.73
C LEU A 26 12.39 8.21 -11.23
N ARG A 27 11.37 8.67 -11.96
CA ARG A 27 10.44 9.68 -11.46
C ARG A 27 9.40 9.00 -10.57
N ARG A 28 9.15 9.54 -9.38
CA ARG A 28 8.08 9.06 -8.50
C ARG A 28 6.71 9.13 -9.20
N PRO A 29 5.91 8.04 -9.22
CA PRO A 29 4.57 8.08 -9.78
C PRO A 29 3.68 9.05 -9.03
N ASP A 30 2.85 9.80 -9.76
CA ASP A 30 1.86 10.71 -9.19
C ASP A 30 0.44 10.08 -9.16
N GLY A 31 -0.56 10.84 -8.73
CA GLY A 31 -1.94 10.35 -8.67
C GLY A 31 -2.49 9.96 -10.05
N ALA A 32 -2.12 10.69 -11.11
CA ALA A 32 -2.59 10.40 -12.47
C ALA A 32 -1.95 9.13 -13.01
N ASP A 33 -0.65 8.91 -12.76
CA ASP A 33 0.03 7.65 -13.08
C ASP A 33 -0.66 6.47 -12.40
N LYS A 34 -0.95 6.59 -11.10
CA LYS A 34 -1.61 5.53 -10.32
C LYS A 34 -2.98 5.18 -10.87
N MET A 35 -3.79 6.17 -11.24
CA MET A 35 -5.10 5.94 -11.84
C MET A 35 -5.01 5.23 -13.19
N ILE A 36 -4.09 5.66 -14.05
CA ILE A 36 -3.93 5.07 -15.39
C ILE A 36 -3.45 3.62 -15.25
N VAL A 37 -2.43 3.37 -14.43
CA VAL A 37 -1.93 2.02 -14.18
C VAL A 37 -3.02 1.13 -13.57
N ALA A 38 -3.78 1.61 -12.58
CA ALA A 38 -4.86 0.83 -11.98
C ALA A 38 -5.96 0.48 -12.98
N SER A 39 -6.36 1.42 -13.83
CA SER A 39 -7.32 1.19 -14.91
C SER A 39 -6.79 0.17 -15.92
N ASP A 40 -5.56 0.35 -16.39
CA ASP A 40 -4.95 -0.53 -17.40
C ASP A 40 -4.78 -1.95 -16.87
N VAL A 41 -4.30 -2.11 -15.64
CA VAL A 41 -4.14 -3.41 -14.98
C VAL A 41 -5.52 -4.04 -14.77
N SER A 42 -6.53 -3.31 -14.31
CA SER A 42 -7.88 -3.86 -14.15
C SER A 42 -8.46 -4.36 -15.48
N GLN A 43 -8.25 -3.63 -16.57
CA GLN A 43 -8.71 -4.04 -17.91
C GLN A 43 -7.92 -5.24 -18.44
N ALA A 44 -6.60 -5.27 -18.22
CA ALA A 44 -5.74 -6.38 -18.63
C ALA A 44 -6.09 -7.65 -17.84
N MET A 45 -6.27 -7.55 -16.52
CA MET A 45 -6.70 -8.67 -15.69
C MET A 45 -8.08 -9.17 -16.10
N SER A 46 -9.06 -8.28 -16.35
CA SER A 46 -10.37 -8.69 -16.87
C SER A 46 -10.26 -9.44 -18.19
N ARG A 47 -9.32 -9.07 -19.07
CA ARG A 47 -9.07 -9.76 -20.33
C ARG A 47 -8.36 -11.10 -20.14
N ILE A 48 -7.38 -11.19 -19.22
CA ILE A 48 -6.70 -12.44 -18.86
C ILE A 48 -7.69 -13.45 -18.28
N TYR A 49 -8.62 -12.99 -17.44
CA TYR A 49 -9.73 -13.81 -16.96
C TYR A 49 -10.67 -14.26 -18.09
N GLN A 50 -10.71 -13.54 -19.22
CA GLN A 50 -11.65 -13.78 -20.33
C GLN A 50 -11.00 -14.42 -21.58
N GLY A 51 -9.67 -14.50 -21.71
CA GLY A 51 -9.07 -15.03 -22.94
C GLY A 51 -7.54 -15.04 -23.07
N ARG A 52 -7.12 -15.89 -24.03
CA ARG A 52 -5.76 -16.37 -24.34
C ARG A 52 -4.78 -15.34 -24.91
N ALA A 53 -5.25 -14.30 -25.60
CA ALA A 53 -4.40 -13.39 -26.38
C ALA A 53 -3.53 -12.44 -25.53
N GLU A 54 -3.96 -12.05 -24.33
CA GLU A 54 -3.15 -11.22 -23.41
C GLU A 54 -2.09 -12.03 -22.67
N LEU A 55 -2.32 -13.35 -22.48
CA LEU A 55 -1.32 -14.25 -21.91
C LEU A 55 -0.16 -14.50 -22.89
N GLU A 56 -0.46 -14.61 -24.19
CA GLU A 56 0.55 -14.64 -25.26
C GLU A 56 1.37 -13.33 -25.30
N ALA A 57 0.73 -12.17 -25.13
CA ALA A 57 1.43 -10.88 -25.06
C ALA A 57 2.38 -10.74 -23.85
N LEU A 58 2.24 -11.61 -22.84
CA LEU A 58 3.10 -11.67 -21.66
C LEU A 58 4.18 -12.77 -21.76
N GLY A 59 4.24 -13.54 -22.86
CA GLY A 59 5.22 -14.61 -23.06
C GLY A 59 4.97 -15.87 -22.23
N LEU A 60 3.68 -16.17 -21.96
CA LEU A 60 3.24 -17.20 -21.02
C LEU A 60 2.57 -18.40 -21.71
N GLU A 61 2.87 -18.62 -22.99
CA GLU A 61 2.37 -19.72 -23.80
C GLU A 61 2.56 -21.12 -23.17
N PRO A 62 3.66 -21.42 -22.44
CA PRO A 62 3.87 -22.74 -21.84
C PRO A 62 2.82 -23.12 -20.78
N GLU A 63 2.27 -22.13 -20.08
CA GLU A 63 1.31 -22.33 -18.98
C GLU A 63 -0.09 -22.68 -19.50
N MET A 64 -0.29 -22.55 -20.81
CA MET A 64 -1.53 -22.83 -21.53
C MET A 64 -1.54 -24.18 -22.26
N GLN A 65 -0.53 -25.04 -22.08
CA GLN A 65 -0.46 -26.32 -22.80
C GLN A 65 -1.63 -27.27 -22.48
N ASN A 66 -2.37 -27.04 -21.40
CA ASN A 66 -3.58 -27.80 -21.05
C ASN A 66 -4.82 -26.93 -21.26
N ALA A 67 -5.73 -27.39 -22.13
CA ALA A 67 -6.89 -26.64 -22.63
C ALA A 67 -7.97 -26.24 -21.58
N ASP A 68 -7.81 -26.66 -20.31
CA ASP A 68 -8.74 -26.39 -19.19
C ASP A 68 -8.11 -25.53 -18.07
N HIS A 69 -6.99 -24.86 -18.34
CA HIS A 69 -6.24 -24.20 -17.26
C HIS A 69 -6.92 -22.88 -16.79
N VAL A 70 -7.66 -22.98 -15.69
CA VAL A 70 -7.96 -21.82 -14.84
C VAL A 70 -6.68 -21.45 -14.10
N LEU A 71 -6.21 -20.22 -14.28
CA LEU A 71 -5.06 -19.71 -13.54
C LEU A 71 -5.30 -19.84 -12.04
N SER A 72 -4.31 -20.35 -11.30
CA SER A 72 -4.33 -20.34 -9.84
C SER A 72 -4.33 -18.90 -9.31
N LEU A 73 -4.83 -18.70 -8.09
CA LEU A 73 -4.81 -17.40 -7.42
C LEU A 73 -3.39 -16.83 -7.35
N ASP A 74 -2.39 -17.68 -7.10
CA ASP A 74 -0.98 -17.27 -7.02
C ASP A 74 -0.46 -16.77 -8.37
N GLN A 75 -0.82 -17.43 -9.47
CA GLN A 75 -0.49 -16.98 -10.83
C GLN A 75 -1.14 -15.62 -11.13
N ILE A 76 -2.42 -15.46 -10.78
CA ILE A 76 -3.16 -14.20 -10.97
C ILE A 76 -2.51 -13.04 -10.19
N VAL A 77 -2.10 -13.29 -8.94
CA VAL A 77 -1.39 -12.31 -8.12
C VAL A 77 -0.01 -12.00 -8.73
N GLY A 78 0.71 -13.01 -9.20
CA GLY A 78 1.97 -12.85 -9.91
C GLY A 78 1.85 -11.97 -11.16
N TYR A 79 0.86 -12.24 -12.02
CA TYR A 79 0.65 -11.47 -13.25
C TYR A 79 0.19 -10.05 -12.98
N SER A 80 -0.71 -9.85 -12.01
CA SER A 80 -1.15 -8.49 -11.65
C SER A 80 0.02 -7.64 -11.13
N SER A 81 0.93 -8.25 -10.36
CA SER A 81 2.15 -7.60 -9.87
C SER A 81 3.11 -7.23 -11.01
N LEU A 82 3.35 -8.15 -11.95
CA LEU A 82 4.21 -7.92 -13.10
C LEU A 82 3.65 -6.85 -14.06
N LEU A 83 2.35 -6.92 -14.36
CA LEU A 83 1.66 -5.91 -15.17
C LEU A 83 1.74 -4.53 -14.53
N THR A 84 1.51 -4.46 -13.23
CA THR A 84 1.61 -3.22 -12.46
C THR A 84 3.03 -2.64 -12.54
N ALA A 85 4.04 -3.46 -12.27
CA ALA A 85 5.43 -3.04 -12.36
C ALA A 85 5.80 -2.55 -13.77
N ASN A 86 5.47 -3.31 -14.80
CA ASN A 86 5.79 -2.94 -16.18
C ASN A 86 5.14 -1.60 -16.58
N ARG A 87 3.86 -1.40 -16.27
CA ARG A 87 3.13 -0.15 -16.58
C ARG A 87 3.70 1.05 -15.82
N TYR A 88 4.09 0.89 -14.56
CA TYR A 88 4.79 1.95 -13.84
C TYR A 88 6.17 2.23 -14.42
N ALA A 89 6.96 1.20 -14.74
CA ALA A 89 8.28 1.35 -15.33
C ALA A 89 8.21 2.14 -16.63
N GLN A 90 7.28 1.81 -17.53
CA GLN A 90 7.03 2.54 -18.78
C GLN A 90 6.71 4.03 -18.59
N ARG A 91 6.18 4.42 -17.42
CA ARG A 91 5.78 5.81 -17.11
C ARG A 91 6.80 6.58 -16.28
N CYS A 92 7.61 5.86 -15.52
CA CYS A 92 8.46 6.41 -14.46
C CYS A 92 9.94 6.30 -14.80
N LEU A 93 10.33 5.35 -15.65
CA LEU A 93 11.71 5.14 -16.09
C LEU A 93 12.14 6.27 -17.02
N VAL A 94 13.19 6.97 -16.61
CA VAL A 94 13.80 8.08 -17.36
C VAL A 94 15.13 7.65 -17.98
N ASP A 95 15.86 6.77 -17.30
CA ASP A 95 17.13 6.19 -17.76
C ASP A 95 17.49 4.95 -16.92
N TRP A 96 18.49 4.17 -17.35
CA TRP A 96 19.03 3.04 -16.57
C TRP A 96 20.53 2.82 -16.76
N GLU A 97 21.16 2.19 -15.77
CA GLU A 97 22.57 1.79 -15.76
C GLU A 97 22.69 0.32 -15.38
N GLY A 98 23.72 -0.35 -15.92
CA GLY A 98 23.97 -1.78 -15.70
C GLY A 98 23.11 -2.70 -16.56
N MET A 99 22.55 -2.17 -17.65
CA MET A 99 21.64 -2.85 -18.56
C MET A 99 22.24 -2.96 -19.97
N ASP A 100 23.54 -3.23 -20.07
CA ASP A 100 24.23 -3.40 -21.36
C ASP A 100 24.10 -4.84 -21.83
N HIS A 101 24.02 -5.04 -23.15
CA HIS A 101 23.93 -6.37 -23.74
C HIS A 101 25.23 -7.15 -23.46
N PRO A 102 25.16 -8.36 -22.87
CA PRO A 102 26.31 -9.01 -22.24
C PRO A 102 27.35 -9.49 -23.27
N LYS A 103 26.97 -9.62 -24.54
CA LYS A 103 27.89 -10.05 -25.61
C LYS A 103 28.42 -8.91 -26.47
N THR A 104 27.67 -7.83 -26.62
CA THR A 104 28.02 -6.73 -27.54
C THR A 104 28.45 -5.47 -26.78
N GLY A 105 28.13 -5.36 -25.49
CA GLY A 105 28.34 -4.16 -24.69
C GLY A 105 27.46 -2.98 -25.13
N GLU A 106 26.49 -3.22 -26.02
CA GLU A 106 25.58 -2.18 -26.48
C GLU A 106 24.55 -1.87 -25.40
N LYS A 107 24.21 -0.59 -25.26
CA LYS A 107 23.15 -0.16 -24.35
C LYS A 107 21.82 -0.73 -24.81
N ILE A 108 21.12 -1.42 -23.92
CA ILE A 108 19.73 -1.83 -24.18
C ILE A 108 18.85 -0.58 -24.07
N ASP A 109 17.91 -0.43 -25.00
CA ASP A 109 16.98 0.70 -25.04
C ASP A 109 15.91 0.55 -23.95
N PHE A 110 15.92 1.46 -22.96
CA PHE A 110 14.93 1.46 -21.89
C PHE A 110 13.54 1.93 -22.36
N THR A 111 13.42 2.49 -23.56
CA THR A 111 12.15 2.88 -24.15
C THR A 111 11.43 1.71 -24.81
N ASP A 112 12.10 0.57 -25.00
CA ASP A 112 11.51 -0.68 -25.48
C ASP A 112 10.72 -1.38 -24.35
N PRO A 113 9.38 -1.51 -24.48
CA PRO A 113 8.54 -2.22 -23.51
C PRO A 113 9.01 -3.65 -23.19
N SER A 114 9.55 -4.35 -24.19
CA SER A 114 10.01 -5.74 -24.03
C SER A 114 11.28 -5.80 -23.21
N ALA A 115 12.20 -4.86 -23.43
CA ALA A 115 13.43 -4.78 -22.65
C ALA A 115 13.17 -4.47 -21.17
N VAL A 116 12.21 -3.59 -20.88
CA VAL A 116 11.78 -3.28 -19.50
C VAL A 116 11.12 -4.49 -18.85
N HIS A 117 10.26 -5.21 -19.58
CA HIS A 117 9.65 -6.45 -19.10
C HIS A 117 10.73 -7.49 -18.74
N ASP A 118 11.66 -7.75 -19.66
CA ASP A 118 12.70 -8.74 -19.46
C ASP A 118 13.61 -8.39 -18.29
N ALA A 119 13.92 -7.10 -18.09
CA ALA A 119 14.67 -6.63 -16.94
C ALA A 119 13.94 -6.88 -15.61
N LEU A 120 12.61 -6.69 -15.56
CA LEU A 120 11.82 -6.96 -14.36
C LEU A 120 11.78 -8.45 -14.02
N VAL A 121 11.59 -9.30 -15.04
CA VAL A 121 11.44 -10.76 -14.87
C VAL A 121 12.77 -11.46 -14.65
N PHE A 122 13.75 -11.19 -15.51
CA PHE A 122 15.00 -11.93 -15.58
C PHE A 122 16.19 -11.18 -14.96
N GLY A 123 16.02 -9.90 -14.63
CA GLY A 123 17.10 -9.10 -14.07
C GLY A 123 18.00 -8.47 -15.11
N ALA A 124 19.11 -7.89 -14.65
CA ALA A 124 20.14 -7.42 -15.57
C ALA A 124 20.85 -8.60 -16.25
N PRO A 125 21.36 -8.43 -17.48
CA PRO A 125 21.83 -9.54 -18.32
C PRO A 125 22.94 -10.42 -17.73
N GLU A 126 23.70 -9.94 -16.74
CA GLU A 126 24.74 -10.72 -16.05
C GLU A 126 24.35 -11.19 -14.64
N THR A 127 23.47 -10.46 -13.95
CA THR A 127 23.15 -10.75 -12.54
C THR A 127 22.05 -11.78 -12.40
N HIS A 128 21.17 -11.89 -13.41
CA HIS A 128 19.97 -12.72 -13.41
C HIS A 128 19.07 -12.55 -12.17
N ALA A 129 19.24 -11.45 -11.43
CA ALA A 129 18.48 -11.15 -10.23
C ALA A 129 17.21 -10.39 -10.62
N PRO A 130 16.00 -10.96 -10.46
CA PRO A 130 14.76 -10.31 -10.88
C PRO A 130 14.60 -8.94 -10.21
N LEU A 131 14.38 -7.89 -11.01
CA LEU A 131 14.19 -6.54 -10.49
C LEU A 131 12.76 -6.26 -10.04
N LEU A 132 11.82 -7.17 -10.33
CA LEU A 132 10.39 -7.01 -10.01
C LEU A 132 10.16 -6.66 -8.53
N THR A 133 10.68 -7.47 -7.62
CA THR A 133 10.49 -7.28 -6.18
C THR A 133 11.07 -5.95 -5.66
N PRO A 134 12.35 -5.61 -5.90
CA PRO A 134 12.89 -4.33 -5.45
C PRO A 134 12.20 -3.13 -6.12
N PHE A 135 11.76 -3.27 -7.37
CA PHE A 135 11.04 -2.21 -8.07
C PHE A 135 9.64 -1.97 -7.49
N LEU A 136 8.86 -3.03 -7.24
CA LEU A 136 7.57 -2.92 -6.57
C LEU A 136 7.71 -2.35 -5.16
N ALA A 137 8.74 -2.78 -4.42
CA ALA A 137 9.05 -2.22 -3.11
C ALA A 137 9.35 -0.73 -3.16
N TRP A 138 9.96 -0.21 -4.24
CA TRP A 138 10.17 1.22 -4.44
C TRP A 138 8.87 1.95 -4.82
N ILE A 139 8.03 1.39 -5.71
CA ILE A 139 6.75 1.99 -6.08
C ILE A 139 5.83 2.14 -4.88
N ASP A 140 5.79 1.11 -4.02
CA ASP A 140 4.93 1.05 -2.86
C ASP A 140 5.44 1.92 -1.69
N GLN A 141 6.64 2.49 -1.81
CA GLN A 141 7.13 3.42 -0.79
C GLN A 141 6.23 4.67 -0.76
N PRO A 142 5.65 5.00 0.40
CA PRO A 142 4.91 6.24 0.55
C PRO A 142 5.87 7.42 0.28
N LYS A 143 5.37 8.47 -0.39
CA LYS A 143 6.12 9.73 -0.59
C LYS A 143 6.39 10.39 0.76
N ARG A 144 5.50 10.20 1.74
CA ARG A 144 5.68 10.63 3.12
C ARG A 144 6.20 9.47 3.98
N PRO A 145 7.27 9.64 4.76
CA PRO A 145 7.72 8.60 5.68
C PRO A 145 6.67 8.36 6.77
N MET A 146 6.01 7.20 6.72
CA MET A 146 4.92 6.86 7.65
C MET A 146 5.40 6.10 8.90
N GLY A 147 6.70 5.80 9.06
CA GLY A 147 7.18 4.87 10.09
C GLY A 147 6.73 5.18 11.53
N ALA A 148 6.89 6.42 12.00
CA ALA A 148 6.41 6.82 13.31
C ALA A 148 4.87 6.92 13.38
N GLU A 149 4.25 7.28 12.26
CA GLU A 149 2.80 7.44 12.15
C GLU A 149 2.07 6.10 12.18
N THR A 150 2.57 5.08 11.49
CA THR A 150 2.00 3.72 11.51
C THR A 150 2.07 3.10 12.90
N VAL A 151 3.15 3.34 13.65
CA VAL A 151 3.26 2.90 15.04
C VAL A 151 2.17 3.55 15.91
N ARG A 152 1.96 4.87 15.79
CA ARG A 152 0.90 5.57 16.50
C ARG A 152 -0.48 5.07 16.10
N LEU A 153 -0.76 4.97 14.81
CA LEU A 153 -2.06 4.55 14.29
C LEU A 153 -2.41 3.12 14.73
N ARG A 154 -1.44 2.20 14.73
CA ARG A 154 -1.63 0.83 15.23
C ARG A 154 -1.95 0.83 16.72
N ALA A 155 -1.22 1.60 17.52
CA ALA A 155 -1.46 1.71 18.96
C ALA A 155 -2.82 2.36 19.27
N LEU A 156 -3.18 3.43 18.53
CA LEU A 156 -4.47 4.11 18.64
C LEU A 156 -5.63 3.18 18.26
N ALA A 157 -5.48 2.44 17.17
CA ALA A 157 -6.46 1.44 16.72
C ALA A 157 -6.67 0.38 17.81
N LYS A 158 -5.58 -0.23 18.29
CA LYS A 158 -5.66 -1.23 19.36
C LYS A 158 -6.41 -0.69 20.57
N ASP A 159 -5.97 0.45 21.11
CA ASP A 159 -6.60 1.08 22.28
C ASP A 159 -8.09 1.36 22.06
N HIS A 160 -8.45 1.95 20.92
CA HIS A 160 -9.82 2.33 20.58
C HIS A 160 -10.77 1.12 20.65
N TRP A 161 -10.29 -0.03 20.17
CA TRP A 161 -11.09 -1.23 19.98
C TRP A 161 -10.95 -2.28 21.09
N THR A 162 -10.03 -2.12 22.04
CA THR A 162 -9.99 -2.85 23.33
C THR A 162 -10.72 -2.10 24.47
N GLY A 163 -11.72 -1.28 24.13
CA GLY A 163 -12.52 -0.53 25.11
C GLY A 163 -12.08 0.90 25.37
N GLY A 164 -11.07 1.42 24.66
CA GLY A 164 -10.67 2.83 24.74
C GLY A 164 -11.76 3.81 24.29
N ALA A 165 -12.64 3.39 23.37
CA ALA A 165 -13.84 4.16 23.02
C ALA A 165 -14.77 4.38 24.23
N GLU A 166 -14.98 3.34 25.04
CA GLU A 166 -15.83 3.39 26.21
C GLU A 166 -15.19 4.20 27.33
N ARG A 167 -13.89 3.97 27.60
CA ARG A 167 -13.10 4.80 28.53
C ARG A 167 -13.19 6.29 28.20
N CYS A 168 -13.16 6.65 26.92
CA CYS A 168 -13.26 8.06 26.50
C CYS A 168 -14.64 8.65 26.72
N ARG A 169 -15.72 7.87 26.56
CA ARG A 169 -17.09 8.33 26.88
C ARG A 169 -17.22 8.59 28.37
N THR A 170 -16.77 7.64 29.20
CA THR A 170 -16.73 7.79 30.66
C THR A 170 -15.92 9.01 31.08
N CYS A 171 -14.71 9.18 30.56
CA CYS A 171 -13.86 10.37 30.74
C CYS A 171 -14.60 11.69 30.44
N ALA A 172 -15.36 11.73 29.34
CA ALA A 172 -16.11 12.92 28.91
C ALA A 172 -17.30 13.21 29.83
N ASP A 173 -18.06 12.17 30.19
CA ASP A 173 -19.21 12.27 31.08
C ASP A 173 -18.80 12.71 32.50
N GLU A 174 -17.64 12.25 32.97
CA GLU A 174 -17.07 12.56 34.29
C GLU A 174 -16.27 13.87 34.32
N SER A 175 -16.12 14.56 33.18
CA SER A 175 -15.33 15.80 33.03
C SER A 175 -13.87 15.66 33.49
N ASP A 176 -13.30 14.46 33.35
CA ASP A 176 -11.96 14.14 33.81
C ASP A 176 -10.85 14.90 33.06
N PRO A 177 -9.63 15.02 33.62
CA PRO A 177 -8.52 15.74 32.99
C PRO A 177 -8.21 15.27 31.57
N CYS A 178 -8.36 13.97 31.27
CA CYS A 178 -8.25 13.39 29.92
C CYS A 178 -9.14 14.10 28.89
N ALA A 179 -10.38 14.44 29.25
CA ALA A 179 -11.35 15.09 28.36
C ALA A 179 -10.95 16.54 27.99
N LYS A 180 -10.04 17.15 28.77
CA LYS A 180 -9.45 18.47 28.52
C LYS A 180 -8.02 18.41 27.95
N GLY A 181 -7.55 17.23 27.55
CA GLY A 181 -6.20 17.05 27.01
C GLY A 181 -5.11 16.76 28.06
N GLY A 182 -5.48 16.42 29.30
CA GLY A 182 -4.57 16.17 30.41
C GLY A 182 -4.15 14.71 30.61
N SER A 183 -3.24 14.48 31.55
CA SER A 183 -2.79 13.15 31.99
C SER A 183 -3.73 12.55 33.05
N ILE A 184 -3.95 11.23 33.01
CA ILE A 184 -4.58 10.45 34.09
C ILE A 184 -3.44 9.76 34.85
N GLU A 185 -3.41 9.87 36.18
CA GLU A 185 -2.38 9.22 37.02
C GLU A 185 -0.92 9.50 36.60
N GLY A 186 -0.65 10.69 36.04
CA GLY A 186 0.68 11.09 35.55
C GLY A 186 1.07 10.48 34.20
N GLN A 187 0.19 9.71 33.55
CA GLN A 187 0.38 9.18 32.20
C GLN A 187 -0.47 9.95 31.19
N ILE A 188 0.11 10.25 30.02
CA ILE A 188 -0.63 10.87 28.91
C ILE A 188 -1.67 9.85 28.42
N CYS A 189 -2.91 10.30 28.20
CA CYS A 189 -3.96 9.46 27.63
C CYS A 189 -3.47 8.76 26.34
N PRO A 190 -3.64 7.44 26.19
CA PRO A 190 -3.19 6.72 25.00
C PRO A 190 -3.69 7.30 23.68
N ARG A 191 -4.90 7.90 23.65
CA ARG A 191 -5.44 8.54 22.45
C ARG A 191 -4.76 9.86 22.11
N LEU A 192 -4.38 10.64 23.13
CA LEU A 192 -3.62 11.88 22.94
C LEU A 192 -2.18 11.56 22.51
N ALA A 193 -1.56 10.56 23.14
CA ALA A 193 -0.22 10.13 22.81
C ALA A 193 -0.09 9.61 21.37
N ASN A 194 -1.15 8.94 20.88
CA ASN A 194 -1.17 8.30 19.56
C ASN A 194 -2.07 9.01 18.55
N THR A 195 -2.45 10.28 18.78
CA THR A 195 -3.24 11.06 17.82
C THR A 195 -2.52 11.13 16.47
N PRO A 196 -3.21 10.93 15.34
CA PRO A 196 -2.60 11.02 14.02
C PRO A 196 -1.97 12.41 13.81
N GLN A 197 -0.77 12.45 13.24
CA GLN A 197 -0.01 13.68 13.01
C GLN A 197 0.09 14.05 11.54
N THR A 198 -0.31 13.14 10.64
CA THR A 198 -0.31 13.36 9.20
C THR A 198 -1.73 13.56 8.66
N PRO A 199 -1.89 14.31 7.55
CA PRO A 199 -3.18 14.40 6.88
C PRO A 199 -3.73 13.03 6.46
N GLU A 200 -2.87 12.15 5.93
CA GLU A 200 -3.23 10.79 5.55
C GLU A 200 -3.64 9.95 6.75
N GLY A 201 -2.89 10.02 7.85
CA GLY A 201 -3.23 9.31 9.08
C GLY A 201 -4.54 9.80 9.70
N THR A 202 -4.81 11.10 9.67
CA THR A 202 -6.06 11.70 10.17
C THR A 202 -7.24 11.21 9.34
N ALA A 203 -7.15 11.33 8.02
CA ALA A 203 -8.20 10.88 7.11
C ALA A 203 -8.42 9.36 7.17
N ALA A 204 -7.35 8.57 7.19
CA ALA A 204 -7.44 7.12 7.34
C ALA A 204 -8.09 6.72 8.66
N TRP A 205 -7.75 7.41 9.75
CA TRP A 205 -8.38 7.21 11.06
C TRP A 205 -9.88 7.52 11.03
N GLU A 206 -10.26 8.68 10.48
CA GLU A 206 -11.66 9.08 10.35
C GLU A 206 -12.45 8.05 9.53
N ILE A 207 -11.92 7.61 8.38
CA ILE A 207 -12.58 6.63 7.51
C ILE A 207 -12.76 5.31 8.24
N ALA A 208 -11.69 4.78 8.87
CA ALA A 208 -11.71 3.47 9.50
C ALA A 208 -12.55 3.41 10.79
N SER A 209 -12.64 4.52 11.52
CA SER A 209 -13.38 4.60 12.79
C SER A 209 -14.84 5.01 12.64
N SER A 210 -15.22 5.68 11.55
CA SER A 210 -16.59 6.21 11.37
C SER A 210 -17.39 5.57 10.24
N THR A 211 -16.74 4.95 9.24
CA THR A 211 -17.45 4.42 8.07
C THR A 211 -17.88 2.98 8.28
N ALA A 212 -19.20 2.74 8.22
CA ALA A 212 -19.76 1.40 8.25
C ALA A 212 -19.37 0.61 6.98
N GLY A 213 -19.13 -0.69 7.14
CA GLY A 213 -18.85 -1.59 6.00
C GLY A 213 -17.40 -1.58 5.51
N MET A 214 -16.45 -1.01 6.25
CA MET A 214 -15.02 -1.05 5.90
C MET A 214 -14.27 -2.28 6.44
N TRP A 215 -14.92 -3.08 7.27
CA TRP A 215 -14.29 -4.20 7.97
C TRP A 215 -14.88 -5.52 7.50
N ASP A 216 -14.00 -6.43 7.08
CA ASP A 216 -14.35 -7.83 6.84
C ASP A 216 -14.68 -8.50 8.17
N ARG A 217 -15.80 -9.22 8.19
CA ARG A 217 -16.26 -9.95 9.37
C ARG A 217 -16.55 -11.40 9.02
N ALA A 218 -16.13 -12.30 9.90
CA ALA A 218 -16.35 -13.73 9.76
C ALA A 218 -17.02 -14.34 11.00
N GLY A 219 -17.68 -15.47 10.78
CA GLY A 219 -18.35 -16.25 11.83
C GLY A 219 -19.63 -15.62 12.36
N MET A 220 -20.39 -16.39 13.15
CA MET A 220 -21.66 -15.93 13.75
C MET A 220 -21.46 -14.81 14.79
N ALA A 221 -20.26 -14.72 15.39
CA ALA A 221 -19.89 -13.66 16.33
C ALA A 221 -19.52 -12.33 15.63
N GLY A 222 -19.35 -12.32 14.31
CA GLY A 222 -19.01 -11.12 13.54
C GLY A 222 -17.61 -10.58 13.82
N THR A 223 -16.66 -11.46 14.13
CA THR A 223 -15.25 -11.15 14.41
C THR A 223 -14.61 -10.50 13.20
N VAL A 224 -13.86 -9.41 13.41
CA VAL A 224 -13.16 -8.74 12.32
C VAL A 224 -11.96 -9.56 11.85
N THR A 225 -11.87 -9.81 10.55
CA THR A 225 -10.79 -10.60 9.92
C THR A 225 -9.93 -9.82 8.95
N GLY A 226 -10.35 -8.61 8.57
CA GLY A 226 -9.62 -7.80 7.61
C GLY A 226 -10.29 -6.46 7.33
N PHE A 227 -9.74 -5.74 6.37
CA PHE A 227 -10.16 -4.40 5.98
C PHE A 227 -10.35 -4.26 4.47
N HIS A 228 -11.45 -3.62 4.07
CA HIS A 228 -11.78 -3.34 2.67
C HIS A 228 -10.96 -2.15 2.14
N TYR A 229 -9.69 -2.39 1.83
CA TYR A 229 -8.74 -1.36 1.41
C TYR A 229 -9.18 -0.55 0.20
N ARG A 230 -9.78 -1.22 -0.79
CA ARG A 230 -10.24 -0.57 -2.02
C ARG A 230 -11.31 0.47 -1.71
N GLU A 231 -12.33 0.06 -0.97
CA GLU A 231 -13.47 0.90 -0.58
C GLU A 231 -12.98 2.06 0.31
N ALA A 232 -12.06 1.79 1.24
CA ALA A 232 -11.47 2.82 2.09
C ALA A 232 -10.67 3.86 1.28
N LEU A 233 -9.89 3.42 0.30
CA LEU A 233 -9.14 4.32 -0.59
C LEU A 233 -10.06 5.14 -1.51
N LEU A 234 -11.19 4.58 -1.96
CA LEU A 234 -12.20 5.32 -2.74
C LEU A 234 -12.88 6.41 -1.89
N VAL A 235 -13.17 6.13 -0.62
CA VAL A 235 -13.71 7.13 0.31
C VAL A 235 -12.65 8.20 0.62
N PHE A 236 -11.40 7.80 0.81
CA PHE A 236 -10.27 8.71 0.98
C PHE A 236 -10.10 9.65 -0.21
N GLU A 237 -10.20 9.14 -1.43
CA GLU A 237 -10.22 9.95 -2.64
C GLU A 237 -11.40 10.93 -2.63
N THR A 238 -12.62 10.42 -2.44
CA THR A 238 -13.84 11.23 -2.55
C THR A 238 -13.89 12.38 -1.54
N ASN A 239 -13.49 12.13 -0.29
CA ASN A 239 -13.70 13.07 0.81
C ASN A 239 -12.61 14.13 0.94
N TYR A 240 -11.41 13.90 0.41
CA TYR A 240 -10.24 14.76 0.67
C TYR A 240 -9.66 15.41 -0.60
N VAL A 241 -10.31 15.28 -1.76
CA VAL A 241 -9.93 15.90 -3.06
C VAL A 241 -10.12 17.44 -3.12
N GLY A 242 -10.88 18.03 -2.20
CA GLY A 242 -11.24 19.46 -2.26
C GLY A 242 -10.16 20.49 -1.90
N GLY A 243 -8.95 20.07 -1.54
CA GLY A 243 -7.98 20.91 -0.81
C GLY A 243 -6.64 21.18 -1.47
N GLY A 244 -6.51 21.19 -2.81
CA GLY A 244 -5.31 21.70 -3.51
C GLY A 244 -3.95 21.03 -3.22
N SER A 245 -3.89 20.06 -2.31
CA SER A 245 -2.70 19.26 -1.99
C SER A 245 -2.90 17.84 -2.51
N GLN A 246 -2.02 17.39 -3.41
CA GLN A 246 -1.95 15.99 -3.85
C GLN A 246 -1.83 15.07 -2.62
N LEU A 247 -2.87 14.28 -2.38
CA LEU A 247 -2.90 13.25 -1.34
C LEU A 247 -1.92 12.11 -1.69
N ASP A 248 -1.19 11.60 -0.70
CA ASP A 248 -0.33 10.44 -0.89
C ASP A 248 -1.09 9.14 -0.60
N PHE A 249 -1.62 8.52 -1.66
CA PHE A 249 -2.31 7.25 -1.58
C PHE A 249 -1.46 6.11 -0.99
N GLY A 250 -0.13 6.14 -1.17
CA GLY A 250 0.75 5.14 -0.56
C GLY A 250 0.81 5.32 0.96
N ALA A 251 0.90 6.56 1.42
CA ALA A 251 0.84 6.88 2.84
C ALA A 251 -0.54 6.57 3.44
N ALA A 252 -1.63 6.83 2.72
CA ALA A 252 -2.99 6.46 3.15
C ALA A 252 -3.14 4.93 3.26
N PHE A 253 -2.64 4.17 2.29
CA PHE A 253 -2.64 2.71 2.34
C PHE A 253 -1.83 2.18 3.53
N ALA A 254 -0.61 2.70 3.75
CA ALA A 254 0.22 2.34 4.91
C ALA A 254 -0.48 2.67 6.24
N ALA A 255 -1.20 3.79 6.32
CA ALA A 255 -2.03 4.15 7.47
C ALA A 255 -3.16 3.13 7.69
N PHE A 256 -3.92 2.75 6.64
CA PHE A 256 -4.96 1.74 6.74
C PHE A 256 -4.43 0.37 7.19
N ARG A 257 -3.28 -0.08 6.65
CA ARG A 257 -2.61 -1.32 7.07
C ARG A 257 -2.26 -1.30 8.56
N ALA A 258 -1.76 -0.18 9.05
CA ALA A 258 -1.41 -0.02 10.45
C ALA A 258 -2.65 -0.07 11.37
N ILE A 259 -3.74 0.57 10.95
CA ILE A 259 -5.03 0.56 11.65
C ILE A 259 -5.62 -0.85 11.69
N GLU A 260 -5.62 -1.58 10.56
CA GLU A 260 -6.06 -2.99 10.51
C GLU A 260 -5.27 -3.83 11.50
N ALA A 261 -3.93 -3.75 11.47
CA ALA A 261 -3.08 -4.51 12.38
C ALA A 261 -3.44 -4.26 13.86
N GLY A 262 -3.70 -3.00 14.23
CA GLY A 262 -4.12 -2.65 15.59
C GLY A 262 -5.50 -3.19 15.96
N ARG A 263 -6.47 -3.17 15.03
CA ARG A 263 -7.79 -3.77 15.24
C ARG A 263 -7.71 -5.29 15.40
N LEU A 264 -6.93 -5.97 14.56
CA LEU A 264 -6.77 -7.43 14.65
C LEU A 264 -6.08 -7.84 15.96
N GLU A 265 -5.13 -7.05 16.46
CA GLU A 265 -4.58 -7.25 17.80
C GLU A 265 -5.62 -7.11 18.91
N ALA A 266 -6.51 -6.11 18.80
CA ALA A 266 -7.60 -5.93 19.76
C ALA A 266 -8.56 -7.13 19.77
N GLU A 267 -8.93 -7.63 18.59
CA GLU A 267 -9.77 -8.83 18.44
C GLU A 267 -9.10 -10.07 19.04
N ALA A 268 -7.80 -10.25 18.79
CA ALA A 268 -7.05 -11.37 19.35
C ALA A 268 -6.92 -11.30 20.88
N GLU A 269 -6.87 -10.09 21.46
CA GLU A 269 -6.84 -9.89 22.90
C GLU A 269 -8.21 -10.17 23.53
N GLN A 270 -9.28 -9.72 22.90
CA GLN A 270 -10.65 -10.00 23.34
C GLN A 270 -11.00 -11.49 23.23
N ALA A 271 -10.58 -12.16 22.15
CA ALA A 271 -10.76 -13.61 22.02
C ALA A 271 -10.04 -14.40 23.13
N LYS A 272 -8.91 -13.89 23.63
CA LYS A 272 -8.20 -14.49 24.78
C LYS A 272 -8.91 -14.23 26.11
N SER A 273 -9.51 -13.06 26.30
CA SER A 273 -10.28 -12.77 27.52
C SER A 273 -11.56 -13.58 27.60
N ASP A 274 -12.14 -13.92 26.44
CA ASP A 274 -13.42 -14.64 26.35
C ASP A 274 -13.23 -16.16 26.33
N ALA A 275 -11.98 -16.65 26.25
CA ALA A 275 -11.69 -18.08 26.35
C ALA A 275 -11.99 -18.61 27.77
N PRO A 276 -12.69 -19.74 27.90
CA PRO A 276 -12.96 -20.34 29.21
C PRO A 276 -11.63 -20.67 29.90
N ALA A 277 -11.51 -20.34 31.19
CA ALA A 277 -10.35 -20.70 31.99
C ALA A 277 -10.12 -22.22 31.89
N GLU A 278 -8.92 -22.63 31.45
CA GLU A 278 -8.55 -24.04 31.38
C GLU A 278 -8.75 -24.68 32.76
N SER A 279 -9.74 -25.59 32.83
CA SER A 279 -10.10 -26.37 34.02
C SER A 279 -9.28 -27.65 34.11
#